data_AF-A0A392MWX8-F1
#
_entry.id   AF-A0A392MWX8-F1
#
_cell.length_a   1.000
_cell.length_b   1.000
_cell.length_c   1.000
_cell.angle_alpha   90.00
_cell.angle_beta   90.00
_cell.angle_gamma   90.00
#
_symmetry.space_group_name_H-M   'P 1'
#
loop_
_entity.id
_entity.type
_entity.pdbx_description
1 polymer ?
#
loop_
_entity_poly.entity_id
_entity_poly.type
_entity_poly.pdbx_seq_one_letter_code
_entity_poly.pdbx_strand_id
1 'polypeptide(L)'
;MRCIKLRRIPPLKLASLEELDLSGCSCLESFPPVVDGLLGKLKTMSLRSCVKLRSIPPLKLTSLEKLDLSHCFSLETFPLVVDSFLGKLKTLLVQSCHNLRSIPPLKLDSLETLDLSHCYSLESFPPVVDGLVDKLKTMSVRNCIKIKIIPPLVLASLEELDLSNCTSLESFSPV
;
A
#
# COMPACT_ATOMS: atom_id res chain seq x y z
N MET A 1 -16.00 -0.71 -10.11
CA MET A 1 -17.35 -1.33 -10.17
C MET A 1 -17.89 -1.53 -8.75
N ARG A 2 -19.15 -1.22 -8.39
CA ARG A 2 -19.66 -1.45 -7.01
C ARG A 2 -20.17 -2.88 -6.81
N CYS A 3 -19.27 -3.84 -6.61
CA CYS A 3 -19.66 -5.24 -6.35
C CYS A 3 -19.97 -5.47 -4.86
N ILE A 4 -21.14 -5.02 -4.40
CA ILE A 4 -21.57 -5.08 -2.99
C ILE A 4 -21.91 -6.49 -2.47
N LYS A 5 -21.97 -7.49 -3.35
CA LYS A 5 -22.24 -8.90 -2.99
C LYS A 5 -21.00 -9.79 -3.04
N LEU A 6 -19.91 -9.31 -3.65
CA LEU A 6 -18.70 -10.11 -3.85
C LEU A 6 -17.98 -10.25 -2.50
N ARG A 7 -18.00 -11.46 -1.93
CA ARG A 7 -17.33 -11.76 -0.66
C ARG A 7 -15.93 -12.35 -0.83
N ARG A 8 -15.72 -13.09 -1.92
CA ARG A 8 -14.48 -13.76 -2.23
C ARG A 8 -14.19 -13.61 -3.72
N ILE A 9 -12.93 -13.38 -4.04
CA ILE A 9 -12.47 -13.36 -5.44
C ILE A 9 -12.28 -14.81 -5.90
N PRO A 10 -12.81 -15.20 -7.08
CA PRO A 10 -12.51 -16.50 -7.65
C PRO A 10 -11.02 -16.55 -8.07
N PRO A 11 -10.42 -17.74 -8.22
CA PRO A 11 -9.05 -17.86 -8.73
C PRO A 11 -8.88 -17.08 -10.05
N LEU A 12 -8.01 -16.07 -10.04
CA LEU A 12 -7.81 -15.19 -11.18
C LEU A 12 -6.79 -15.81 -12.14
N LYS A 13 -7.27 -16.53 -13.17
CA LYS A 13 -6.43 -17.01 -14.29
C LYS A 13 -6.31 -16.00 -15.41
N LEU A 14 -5.80 -14.80 -15.10
CA LEU A 14 -5.80 -13.66 -16.01
C LEU A 14 -4.38 -13.18 -16.33
N ALA A 15 -3.61 -14.02 -17.04
CA ALA A 15 -2.18 -13.79 -17.34
C ALA A 15 -1.87 -12.52 -18.18
N SER A 16 -2.91 -11.90 -18.77
CA SER A 16 -2.81 -10.68 -19.57
C SER A 16 -3.49 -9.48 -18.91
N LEU A 17 -3.95 -9.61 -17.66
CA LEU A 17 -4.62 -8.52 -16.96
C LEU A 17 -3.61 -7.43 -16.59
N GLU A 18 -3.87 -6.20 -17.05
CA GLU A 18 -3.07 -5.03 -16.69
C GLU A 18 -3.73 -4.18 -15.60
N GLU A 19 -5.06 -4.25 -15.46
CA GLU A 19 -5.83 -3.49 -14.48
C GLU A 19 -6.85 -4.38 -13.75
N LEU A 20 -6.84 -4.29 -12.42
CA LEU A 20 -7.81 -4.94 -11.55
C LEU A 20 -8.45 -3.88 -10.64
N ASP A 21 -9.66 -3.44 -10.98
CA ASP A 21 -10.46 -2.53 -10.15
C ASP A 21 -11.54 -3.29 -9.38
N LEU A 22 -11.34 -3.39 -8.06
CA LEU A 22 -12.30 -3.90 -7.09
C LEU A 22 -12.78 -2.80 -6.14
N SER A 23 -12.65 -1.53 -6.53
CA SER A 23 -13.06 -0.41 -5.70
C SER A 23 -14.54 -0.47 -5.34
N GLY A 24 -14.86 -0.36 -4.05
CA GLY A 24 -16.22 -0.41 -3.54
C GLY A 24 -16.80 -1.82 -3.39
N CYS A 25 -15.99 -2.88 -3.49
CA CYS A 25 -16.38 -4.23 -3.09
C CYS A 25 -16.47 -4.33 -1.56
N SER A 26 -17.45 -3.65 -0.94
CA SER A 26 -17.55 -3.50 0.51
C SER A 26 -17.77 -4.81 1.28
N CYS A 27 -18.25 -5.85 0.60
CA CYS A 27 -18.41 -7.18 1.17
C CYS A 27 -17.21 -8.10 0.96
N LEU A 28 -16.16 -7.66 0.23
CA LEU A 28 -14.98 -8.48 -0.01
C LEU A 28 -14.26 -8.72 1.31
N GLU A 29 -14.14 -9.98 1.69
CA GLU A 29 -13.53 -10.40 2.95
C GLU A 29 -12.13 -10.98 2.71
N SER A 30 -11.93 -11.70 1.59
CA SER A 30 -10.66 -12.35 1.29
C SER A 30 -10.43 -12.60 -0.19
N PHE A 31 -9.15 -12.78 -0.52
CA PHE A 31 -8.67 -13.32 -1.79
C PHE A 31 -8.45 -14.84 -1.68
N PRO A 32 -8.40 -15.58 -2.80
CA PRO A 32 -8.05 -16.99 -2.79
C PRO A 32 -6.55 -17.16 -2.45
N PRO A 33 -6.14 -18.23 -1.73
CA PRO A 33 -4.73 -18.56 -1.57
C PRO A 33 -4.07 -18.73 -2.94
N VAL A 34 -2.85 -18.22 -3.04
CA VAL A 34 -2.11 -17.84 -4.27
C VAL A 34 -2.26 -18.84 -5.43
N VAL A 35 -2.39 -18.28 -6.63
CA VAL A 35 -2.06 -18.97 -7.88
C VAL A 35 -0.72 -18.38 -8.37
N ASP A 36 0.31 -19.21 -8.45
CA ASP A 36 1.63 -18.79 -8.92
C ASP A 36 1.56 -18.09 -10.28
N GLY A 37 2.25 -16.95 -10.41
CA GLY A 37 2.63 -16.36 -11.70
C GLY A 37 1.59 -15.54 -12.49
N LEU A 38 0.37 -15.31 -11.96
CA LEU A 38 -0.74 -14.85 -12.81
C LEU A 38 -0.97 -13.33 -12.90
N LEU A 39 -0.37 -12.52 -12.03
CA LEU A 39 -0.48 -11.05 -12.05
C LEU A 39 0.80 -10.33 -12.48
N GLY A 40 1.73 -11.04 -13.14
CA GLY A 40 3.03 -10.49 -13.54
C GLY A 40 2.96 -9.30 -14.51
N LYS A 41 1.83 -9.12 -15.21
CA LYS A 41 1.55 -7.98 -16.10
C LYS A 41 0.66 -6.90 -15.48
N LEU A 42 0.16 -7.11 -14.27
CA LEU A 42 -0.73 -6.17 -13.62
C LEU A 42 0.03 -4.88 -13.32
N LYS A 43 -0.46 -3.76 -13.86
CA LYS A 43 0.07 -2.41 -13.68
C LYS A 43 -0.72 -1.63 -12.63
N THR A 44 -2.04 -1.84 -12.58
CA THR A 44 -2.93 -1.13 -11.66
C THR A 44 -3.78 -2.12 -10.87
N MET A 45 -3.76 -1.96 -9.54
CA MET A 45 -4.64 -2.69 -8.63
C MET A 45 -5.33 -1.70 -7.69
N SER A 46 -6.66 -1.69 -7.70
CA SER A 46 -7.45 -0.90 -6.76
C SER A 46 -8.38 -1.79 -5.93
N LEU A 47 -8.25 -1.67 -4.62
CA LEU A 47 -9.11 -2.28 -3.60
C LEU A 47 -9.78 -1.20 -2.75
N ARG A 48 -9.80 0.05 -3.23
CA ARG A 48 -10.36 1.18 -2.52
C ARG A 48 -11.74 0.87 -1.94
N SER A 49 -11.98 1.19 -0.67
CA SER A 49 -13.26 0.97 0.02
C SER A 49 -13.71 -0.50 0.10
N CYS A 50 -12.78 -1.47 0.07
CA CYS A 50 -13.03 -2.85 0.48
C CYS A 50 -13.04 -2.97 2.01
N VAL A 51 -14.06 -2.36 2.64
CA VAL A 51 -14.09 -2.11 4.09
C VAL A 51 -14.04 -3.36 4.99
N LYS A 52 -14.40 -4.55 4.46
CA LYS A 52 -14.36 -5.83 5.18
C LYS A 52 -13.10 -6.67 4.88
N LEU A 53 -12.25 -6.22 3.96
CA LEU A 53 -11.05 -6.95 3.58
C LEU A 53 -10.06 -6.91 4.75
N ARG A 54 -9.70 -8.09 5.28
CA ARG A 54 -8.80 -8.19 6.44
C ARG A 54 -7.37 -8.48 6.08
N SER A 55 -7.16 -9.24 5.01
CA SER A 55 -5.84 -9.63 4.54
C SER A 55 -5.85 -9.86 3.04
N ILE A 56 -4.67 -9.73 2.45
CA ILE A 56 -4.40 -10.07 1.06
C ILE A 56 -3.27 -11.11 1.08
N PRO A 57 -3.44 -12.27 0.42
CA PRO A 57 -2.43 -13.32 0.35
C PRO A 57 -1.20 -12.80 -0.39
N PRO A 58 -0.08 -13.55 -0.37
CA PRO A 58 1.10 -13.15 -1.10
C PRO A 58 0.83 -12.96 -2.60
N LEU A 59 1.22 -11.83 -3.18
CA LEU A 59 1.04 -11.57 -4.62
C LEU A 59 2.38 -11.28 -5.29
N LYS A 60 2.57 -11.80 -6.50
CA LYS A 60 3.72 -11.47 -7.36
C LYS A 60 3.32 -10.36 -8.33
N LEU A 61 3.66 -9.12 -7.96
CA LEU A 61 3.22 -7.89 -8.61
C LEU A 61 4.38 -7.15 -9.31
N THR A 62 5.17 -7.88 -10.10
CA THR A 62 6.44 -7.39 -10.69
C THR A 62 6.30 -6.25 -11.69
N SER A 63 5.09 -5.99 -12.21
CA SER A 63 4.81 -4.90 -13.15
C SER A 63 3.94 -3.79 -12.57
N LEU A 64 3.64 -3.84 -11.27
CA LEU A 64 2.70 -2.93 -10.65
C LEU A 64 3.26 -1.51 -10.60
N GLU A 65 2.50 -0.57 -11.15
CA GLU A 65 2.79 0.86 -11.15
C GLU A 65 1.90 1.61 -10.14
N LYS A 66 0.69 1.11 -9.88
CA LYS A 66 -0.25 1.71 -8.92
C LYS A 66 -0.96 0.67 -8.05
N LEU A 67 -0.91 0.90 -6.74
CA LEU A 67 -1.66 0.16 -5.74
C LEU A 67 -2.51 1.12 -4.89
N ASP A 68 -3.83 0.91 -4.87
CA ASP A 68 -4.76 1.66 -4.03
C ASP A 68 -5.50 0.73 -3.05
N LEU A 69 -5.18 0.86 -1.77
CA LEU A 69 -5.80 0.17 -0.63
C LEU A 69 -6.67 1.12 0.21
N SER A 70 -6.94 2.33 -0.27
CA SER A 70 -7.54 3.39 0.53
C SER A 70 -8.91 2.99 1.08
N HIS A 71 -9.23 3.38 2.31
CA HIS A 71 -10.48 3.05 3.02
C HIS A 71 -10.73 1.54 3.21
N CYS A 72 -9.70 0.70 3.23
CA CYS A 72 -9.78 -0.68 3.69
C CYS A 72 -9.71 -0.73 5.23
N PHE A 73 -10.77 -0.26 5.91
CA PHE A 73 -10.76 -0.06 7.37
C PHE A 73 -10.42 -1.32 8.18
N SER A 74 -10.81 -2.50 7.70
CA SER A 74 -10.56 -3.78 8.38
C SER A 74 -9.22 -4.42 8.02
N LEU A 75 -8.41 -3.84 7.13
CA LEU A 75 -7.14 -4.42 6.71
C LEU A 75 -6.17 -4.41 7.89
N GLU A 76 -5.72 -5.59 8.32
CA GLU A 76 -4.86 -5.74 9.50
C GLU A 76 -3.38 -5.83 9.11
N THR A 77 -3.10 -6.45 7.96
CA THR A 77 -1.76 -6.65 7.41
C THR A 77 -1.67 -6.18 5.96
N PHE A 78 -0.53 -5.60 5.59
CA PHE A 78 -0.24 -5.25 4.21
C PHE A 78 -0.09 -6.53 3.36
N PRO A 79 -0.49 -6.54 2.07
CA PRO A 79 -0.25 -7.66 1.17
C PRO A 79 1.23 -8.06 1.19
N LEU A 80 1.53 -9.33 1.52
CA LEU A 80 2.88 -9.81 1.36
C LEU A 80 3.22 -9.80 -0.14
N VAL A 81 4.30 -9.14 -0.54
CA VAL A 81 4.74 -9.16 -1.95
C VAL A 81 5.84 -10.18 -2.08
N VAL A 82 5.72 -11.08 -3.06
CA VAL A 82 6.78 -12.05 -3.36
C VAL A 82 8.05 -11.27 -3.71
N ASP A 83 9.16 -11.61 -3.04
CA ASP A 83 10.47 -10.96 -3.15
C ASP A 83 10.54 -9.51 -2.60
N SER A 84 9.47 -8.97 -1.99
CA SER A 84 9.39 -7.60 -1.44
C SER A 84 9.79 -6.46 -2.41
N PHE A 85 9.92 -6.76 -3.69
CA PHE A 85 10.39 -5.84 -4.72
C PHE A 85 9.22 -5.28 -5.51
N LEU A 86 9.03 -3.96 -5.39
CA LEU A 86 8.01 -3.19 -6.10
C LEU A 86 8.69 -2.04 -6.87
N GLY A 87 9.82 -2.31 -7.53
CA GLY A 87 10.65 -1.28 -8.16
C GLY A 87 10.01 -0.49 -9.30
N LYS A 88 8.85 -0.90 -9.80
CA LYS A 88 8.04 -0.16 -10.80
C LYS A 88 6.89 0.64 -10.19
N LEU A 89 6.62 0.46 -8.90
CA LEU A 89 5.49 1.11 -8.24
C LEU A 89 5.77 2.61 -8.13
N LYS A 90 4.89 3.40 -8.75
CA LYS A 90 4.93 4.87 -8.73
C LYS A 90 3.97 5.45 -7.70
N THR A 91 2.85 4.78 -7.45
CA THR A 91 1.80 5.27 -6.55
C THR A 91 1.38 4.20 -5.57
N LEU A 92 1.53 4.48 -4.28
CA LEU A 92 1.04 3.66 -3.18
C LEU A 92 0.08 4.48 -2.30
N LEU A 93 -1.20 4.12 -2.34
CA LEU A 93 -2.24 4.74 -1.52
C LEU A 93 -2.76 3.72 -0.49
N VAL A 94 -2.61 4.03 0.78
CA VAL A 94 -3.03 3.20 1.92
C VAL A 94 -3.88 4.03 2.89
N GLN A 95 -4.43 5.15 2.43
CA GLN A 95 -5.19 6.10 3.25
C GLN A 95 -6.33 5.41 4.02
N SER A 96 -6.54 5.81 5.27
CA SER A 96 -7.64 5.32 6.12
C SER A 96 -7.68 3.79 6.28
N CYS A 97 -6.54 3.11 6.34
CA CYS A 97 -6.47 1.70 6.78
C CYS A 97 -6.37 1.65 8.31
N HIS A 98 -7.48 1.87 9.00
CA HIS A 98 -7.51 2.12 10.45
C HIS A 98 -6.92 0.99 11.29
N ASN A 99 -7.06 -0.27 10.86
CA ASN A 99 -6.57 -1.45 11.57
C ASN A 99 -5.19 -1.93 11.11
N LEU A 100 -4.59 -1.31 10.09
CA LEU A 100 -3.31 -1.74 9.54
C LEU A 100 -2.21 -1.41 10.55
N ARG A 101 -1.53 -2.45 11.04
CA ARG A 101 -0.52 -2.29 12.11
C ARG A 101 0.89 -2.14 11.59
N SER A 102 1.20 -2.80 10.48
CA SER A 102 2.53 -2.82 9.90
C SER A 102 2.48 -2.96 8.38
N ILE A 103 3.52 -2.43 7.75
CA ILE A 103 3.85 -2.62 6.34
C ILE A 103 5.24 -3.27 6.32
N PRO A 104 5.44 -4.40 5.61
CA PRO A 104 6.74 -5.06 5.55
C PRO A 104 7.78 -4.15 4.88
N PRO A 105 9.08 -4.48 4.98
CA PRO A 105 10.08 -3.80 4.17
C PRO A 105 9.78 -3.91 2.68
N LEU A 106 9.83 -2.77 1.98
CA LEU A 106 9.56 -2.69 0.55
C LEU A 106 10.71 -1.98 -0.16
N LYS A 107 11.08 -2.48 -1.35
CA LYS A 107 11.98 -1.80 -2.27
C LYS A 107 11.19 -1.06 -3.34
N LEU A 108 11.27 0.29 -3.31
CA LEU A 108 10.35 1.22 -3.95
C LEU A 108 11.06 2.23 -4.89
N ASP A 109 11.97 1.74 -5.74
CA ASP A 109 12.90 2.52 -6.59
C ASP A 109 12.25 3.51 -7.59
N SER A 110 10.94 3.44 -7.80
CA SER A 110 10.20 4.32 -8.73
C SER A 110 9.06 5.08 -8.05
N LEU A 111 8.97 5.07 -6.73
CA LEU A 111 7.84 5.66 -6.02
C LEU A 111 7.85 7.18 -6.13
N GLU A 112 6.74 7.73 -6.63
CA GLU A 112 6.50 9.17 -6.78
C GLU A 112 5.47 9.68 -5.75
N THR A 113 4.55 8.82 -5.32
CA THR A 113 3.48 9.17 -4.37
C THR A 113 3.30 8.09 -3.30
N LEU A 114 3.40 8.50 -2.04
CA LEU A 114 3.10 7.70 -0.86
C LEU A 114 2.06 8.40 0.01
N ASP A 115 0.89 7.77 0.19
CA ASP A 115 -0.13 8.26 1.13
C ASP A 115 -0.50 7.17 2.13
N LEU A 116 -0.08 7.37 3.38
CA LEU A 116 -0.42 6.53 4.53
C LEU A 116 -1.38 7.23 5.49
N SER A 117 -1.99 8.35 5.08
CA SER A 117 -2.77 9.21 5.97
C SER A 117 -3.91 8.45 6.65
N HIS A 118 -4.24 8.83 7.88
CA HIS A 118 -5.29 8.23 8.70
C HIS A 118 -5.09 6.73 9.01
N CYS A 119 -3.87 6.21 8.97
CA CYS A 119 -3.54 4.87 9.46
C CYS A 119 -3.27 4.90 10.97
N TYR A 120 -4.33 5.05 11.77
CA TYR A 120 -4.24 5.25 13.22
C TYR A 120 -3.55 4.10 13.99
N SER A 121 -3.60 2.88 13.46
CA SER A 121 -2.99 1.71 14.09
C SER A 121 -1.56 1.42 13.62
N LEU A 122 -1.04 2.14 12.64
CA LEU A 122 0.27 1.86 12.04
C LEU A 122 1.39 2.18 13.03
N GLU A 123 2.09 1.14 13.49
CA GLU A 123 3.02 1.21 14.62
C GLU A 123 4.41 1.72 14.20
N SER A 124 4.78 1.55 12.93
CA SER A 124 6.04 2.02 12.38
C SER A 124 5.88 2.51 10.95
N PHE A 125 6.72 3.46 10.55
CA PHE A 125 6.88 3.79 9.12
C PHE A 125 7.40 2.56 8.36
N PRO A 126 6.93 2.28 7.13
CA PRO A 126 7.45 1.17 6.34
C PRO A 126 8.97 1.30 6.18
N PRO A 127 9.76 0.29 6.58
CA PRO A 127 11.20 0.33 6.34
C PRO A 127 11.45 0.27 4.84
N VAL A 128 11.90 1.37 4.25
CA VAL A 128 12.27 1.41 2.84
C VAL A 128 13.66 0.83 2.70
N VAL A 129 13.79 -0.24 1.91
CA VAL A 129 15.08 -0.87 1.65
C VAL A 129 16.00 0.14 0.96
N ASP A 130 17.24 0.24 1.43
CA ASP A 130 18.27 1.20 0.97
C ASP A 130 17.99 2.69 1.27
N GLY A 131 16.85 3.04 1.89
CA GLY A 131 16.50 4.43 2.29
C GLY A 131 16.37 5.43 1.13
N LEU A 132 16.55 4.99 -0.11
CA LEU A 132 16.57 5.81 -1.31
C LEU A 132 15.17 5.88 -1.91
N VAL A 133 14.54 7.05 -1.83
CA VAL A 133 13.26 7.36 -2.48
C VAL A 133 13.40 8.68 -3.23
N ASP A 134 14.46 8.77 -4.03
CA ASP A 134 14.90 9.97 -4.74
C ASP A 134 13.85 10.55 -5.69
N LYS A 135 12.92 9.73 -6.17
CA LYS A 135 11.80 10.12 -7.04
C LYS A 135 10.52 10.51 -6.30
N LEU A 136 10.47 10.38 -4.97
CA LEU A 136 9.26 10.67 -4.20
C LEU A 136 8.94 12.15 -4.29
N LYS A 137 7.78 12.49 -4.84
CA LYS A 137 7.29 13.87 -4.96
C LYS A 137 6.30 14.22 -3.86
N THR A 138 5.42 13.28 -3.52
CA THR A 138 4.38 13.50 -2.51
C THR A 138 4.44 12.43 -1.43
N MET A 139 4.53 12.87 -0.18
CA MET A 139 4.49 12.00 0.99
C MET A 139 3.49 12.52 2.03
N SER A 140 2.51 11.71 2.39
CA SER A 140 1.64 11.98 3.54
C SER A 140 1.63 10.82 4.52
N VAL A 141 1.85 11.13 5.79
CA VAL A 141 1.57 10.25 6.93
C VAL A 141 0.61 10.92 7.91
N ARG A 142 -0.15 11.92 7.44
CA ARG A 142 -1.08 12.70 8.26
C ARG A 142 -1.96 11.81 9.14
N ASN A 143 -2.14 12.19 10.41
CA ASN A 143 -2.92 11.43 11.40
C ASN A 143 -2.41 9.99 11.68
N CYS A 144 -1.15 9.66 11.36
CA CYS A 144 -0.52 8.43 11.84
C CYS A 144 -0.01 8.60 13.28
N ILE A 145 -0.94 8.53 14.23
CA ILE A 145 -0.70 8.90 15.63
C ILE A 145 0.24 7.96 16.40
N LYS A 146 0.56 6.77 15.89
CA LYS A 146 1.44 5.79 16.56
C LYS A 146 2.86 5.76 16.02
N ILE A 147 3.12 6.34 14.83
CA ILE A 147 4.46 6.36 14.25
C ILE A 147 5.34 7.29 15.08
N LYS A 148 6.42 6.73 15.62
CA LYS A 148 7.41 7.48 16.41
C LYS A 148 8.60 7.97 15.61
N ILE A 149 9.04 7.16 14.68
CA ILE A 149 10.27 7.40 13.93
C ILE A 149 9.95 7.20 12.45
N ILE A 150 10.30 8.18 11.65
CA ILE A 150 10.48 8.02 10.21
C ILE A 150 11.99 7.90 10.00
N PRO A 151 12.49 6.76 9.45
CA PRO A 151 13.91 6.55 9.26
C PRO A 151 14.50 7.61 8.32
N PRO A 152 15.82 7.77 8.27
CA PRO A 152 16.45 8.63 7.27
C PRO A 152 16.02 8.22 5.86
N LEU A 153 15.51 9.19 5.09
CA LEU A 153 15.06 9.00 3.71
C LEU A 153 15.77 10.01 2.82
N VAL A 154 16.32 9.55 1.69
CA VAL A 154 16.84 10.44 0.65
C VAL A 154 15.66 10.92 -0.19
N LEU A 155 15.27 12.20 -0.02
CA LEU A 155 14.02 12.77 -0.54
C LEU A 155 14.29 13.90 -1.55
N ALA A 156 15.21 13.66 -2.49
CA ALA A 156 15.74 14.69 -3.40
C ALA A 156 14.69 15.36 -4.33
N SER A 157 13.59 14.66 -4.66
CA SER A 157 12.53 15.19 -5.54
C SER A 157 11.25 15.56 -4.78
N LEU A 158 11.27 15.66 -3.44
CA LEU A 158 10.06 15.87 -2.66
C LEU A 158 9.50 17.29 -2.86
N GLU A 159 8.26 17.36 -3.32
CA GLU A 159 7.51 18.59 -3.58
C GLU A 159 6.50 18.85 -2.47
N GLU A 160 5.88 17.79 -1.92
CA GLU A 160 4.81 17.86 -0.94
C GLU A 160 5.03 16.88 0.21
N LEU A 161 5.00 17.40 1.44
CA LEU A 161 5.13 16.63 2.68
C LEU A 161 4.03 17.00 3.67
N ASP A 162 3.26 16.01 4.12
CA ASP A 162 2.25 16.19 5.16
C ASP A 162 2.46 15.21 6.33
N LEU A 163 2.95 15.77 7.43
CA LEU A 163 3.14 15.11 8.73
C LEU A 163 2.10 15.58 9.78
N SER A 164 1.03 16.26 9.35
CA SER A 164 0.09 16.88 10.28
C SER A 164 -0.58 15.83 11.19
N ASN A 165 -0.78 16.19 12.45
CA ASN A 165 -1.39 15.34 13.48
C ASN A 165 -0.68 13.99 13.72
N CYS A 166 0.62 13.87 13.42
CA CYS A 166 1.46 12.76 13.87
C CYS A 166 1.92 13.00 15.32
N THR A 167 1.00 12.86 16.28
CA THR A 167 1.20 13.30 17.68
C THR A 167 2.28 12.54 18.46
N SER A 168 2.72 11.37 17.99
CA SER A 168 3.79 10.59 18.61
C SER A 168 5.11 10.63 17.85
N LEU A 169 5.21 11.42 16.77
CA LEU A 169 6.44 11.50 15.97
C LEU A 169 7.54 12.21 16.76
N GLU A 170 8.60 11.48 17.08
CA GLU A 170 9.78 11.92 17.82
C GLU A 170 10.91 12.33 16.87
N SER A 171 11.02 11.70 15.68
CA SER A 171 12.07 12.03 14.71
C SER A 171 11.67 11.81 13.24
N PHE A 172 12.19 12.71 12.40
CA PHE A 172 12.16 12.65 10.93
C PHE A 172 13.44 13.32 10.40
N SER A 173 14.17 12.63 9.54
CA SER A 173 15.43 13.13 8.97
C SER A 173 15.44 12.97 7.45
N PRO A 174 15.03 14.00 6.69
CA PRO A 174 15.26 14.02 5.25
C PRO A 174 16.76 14.21 4.98
N VAL A 175 17.33 13.34 4.13
CA VAL A 175 18.75 13.37 3.69
C VAL A 175 18.83 13.86 2.26
#